data_AF-A0A1V5J2Z1-F1
#
_entry.id   AF-A0A1V5J2Z1-F1
#
_cell.length_a   1.000
_cell.length_b   1.000
_cell.length_c   1.000
_cell.angle_alpha   90.00
_cell.angle_beta   90.00
_cell.angle_gamma   90.00
#
_symmetry.space_group_name_H-M   'P 1'
#
loop_
_entity.id
_entity.type
_entity.pdbx_description
1 polymer ?
#
loop_
_entity_poly.entity_id
_entity_poly.type
_entity_poly.pdbx_seq_one_letter_code
_entity_poly.pdbx_strand_id
1 'polypeptide(L)' 'MEWRYDLAAHKVIAIDVGHVGQNLYLACQSIEAGCCAVAAYNQEACDELLGVDGEEEFTIYLAAVGKY' A
#
# COMPACT_ATOMS: atom_id res chain seq x y z
N MET A 1 -1.78 -11.90 8.91
CA MET A 1 -3.18 -11.60 9.30
C MET A 1 -4.05 -12.85 9.34
N GLU A 2 -3.82 -13.79 8.42
CA GLU A 2 -4.59 -15.03 8.27
C GLU A 2 -4.59 -15.91 9.52
N TRP A 3 -3.49 -15.98 10.27
CA TRP A 3 -3.41 -16.71 11.54
C TRP A 3 -4.52 -16.35 12.54
N ARG A 4 -5.03 -15.11 12.50
CA ARG A 4 -6.05 -14.60 13.43
C ARG A 4 -7.44 -14.51 12.83
N TYR A 5 -7.52 -14.16 11.55
CA TYR A 5 -8.75 -13.74 10.88
C TYR A 5 -9.19 -14.67 9.74
N ASP A 6 -8.39 -15.68 9.38
CA ASP A 6 -8.70 -16.64 8.31
C ASP A 6 -9.15 -15.89 7.04
N LEU A 7 -10.24 -16.30 6.41
CA LEU A 7 -10.86 -15.67 5.24
C LEU A 7 -11.15 -14.17 5.39
N ALA A 8 -11.29 -13.65 6.61
CA ALA A 8 -11.53 -12.22 6.82
C ALA A 8 -10.24 -11.38 6.70
N ALA A 9 -9.05 -12.01 6.68
CA ALA A 9 -7.76 -11.33 6.64
C ALA A 9 -7.62 -10.35 5.48
N HIS A 10 -8.05 -10.70 4.26
CA HIS A 10 -7.97 -9.80 3.10
C HIS A 10 -8.71 -8.48 3.31
N LYS A 11 -9.88 -8.53 3.99
CA LYS A 11 -10.64 -7.32 4.32
C LYS A 11 -9.87 -6.45 5.32
N VAL A 12 -9.31 -7.07 6.36
CA VAL A 12 -8.57 -6.32 7.39
C VAL A 12 -7.29 -5.72 6.80
N ILE A 13 -6.56 -6.47 5.96
CA ILE A 13 -5.39 -5.96 5.23
C ILE A 13 -5.76 -4.72 4.41
N ALA A 14 -6.85 -4.78 3.63
CA ALA A 14 -7.30 -3.64 2.83
C ALA A 14 -7.69 -2.41 3.68
N ILE A 15 -8.30 -2.64 4.85
CA ILE A 15 -8.62 -1.56 5.80
C ILE A 15 -7.33 -0.93 6.33
N ASP A 16 -6.40 -1.73 6.85
CA ASP A 16 -5.15 -1.24 7.44
C ASP A 16 -4.31 -0.44 6.43
N VAL A 17 -4.23 -0.96 5.21
CA VAL A 17 -3.52 -0.32 4.09
C VAL A 17 -4.21 0.98 3.69
N GLY A 18 -5.55 1.05 3.70
CA GLY A 18 -6.29 2.30 3.52
C GLY A 18 -6.02 3.34 4.61
N HIS A 19 -5.89 2.91 5.88
CA HIS A 19 -5.52 3.80 6.98
C HIS A 19 -4.09 4.36 6.82
N VAL A 20 -3.13 3.50 6.43
CA VAL A 20 -1.76 3.94 6.12
C VAL A 20 -1.76 4.93 4.97
N GLY A 21 -2.50 4.66 3.90
CA GLY A 21 -2.64 5.56 2.74
C GLY A 21 -3.18 6.93 3.13
N GLN A 22 -4.27 6.99 3.90
CA GLN A 22 -4.83 8.26 4.34
C GLN A 22 -3.86 9.04 5.25
N ASN A 23 -3.12 8.35 6.12
CA ASN A 23 -2.10 8.99 6.94
C ASN A 23 -0.98 9.58 6.07
N LEU A 24 -0.57 8.90 4.99
CA LEU A 24 0.40 9.43 4.03
C LEU A 24 -0.13 10.69 3.33
N TYR A 25 -1.40 10.71 2.92
CA TYR A 25 -2.04 11.90 2.36
C TYR A 25 -1.98 13.09 3.33
N LEU A 26 -2.35 12.89 4.59
CA LEU A 26 -2.32 13.94 5.61
C LEU A 26 -0.88 14.40 5.92
N ALA A 27 0.07 13.47 5.97
CA ALA A 27 1.48 13.78 6.17
C ALA A 27 2.03 14.63 5.02
N CYS A 28 1.77 14.25 3.76
CA CYS A 28 2.14 15.04 2.59
C CYS A 28 1.50 16.42 2.63
N GLN A 29 0.20 16.52 2.93
CA GLN A 29 -0.50 17.80 3.05
C GLN A 29 0.15 18.70 4.11
N SER A 30 0.58 18.14 5.24
CA SER A 30 1.21 18.92 6.34
C SER A 30 2.53 19.59 5.96
N ILE A 31 3.20 19.09 4.91
CA ILE A 31 4.47 19.62 4.41
C ILE A 31 4.35 20.28 3.03
N GLU A 32 3.12 20.60 2.61
CA GLU A 32 2.80 21.18 1.29
C GLU A 32 3.28 20.30 0.11
N ALA A 33 3.24 18.98 0.29
CA ALA A 33 3.51 17.99 -0.74
C ALA A 33 2.21 17.35 -1.26
N GLY A 34 2.26 16.81 -2.47
CA GLY A 34 1.19 16.00 -3.06
C GLY A 34 1.39 14.50 -2.81
N CYS A 35 0.28 13.76 -2.74
CA CYS A 35 0.24 12.30 -2.70
C CYS A 35 -0.84 11.79 -3.68
N CYS A 36 -0.60 10.67 -4.34
CA CYS A 36 -1.57 9.99 -5.21
C CYS A 36 -1.47 8.48 -5.02
N ALA A 37 -2.50 7.85 -4.48
CA ALA A 37 -2.60 6.39 -4.44
C ALA A 37 -2.91 5.82 -5.84
N VAL A 38 -2.24 4.73 -6.18
CA VAL A 38 -2.29 4.08 -7.49
C VAL A 38 -2.55 2.59 -7.30
N ALA A 39 -3.75 2.15 -7.69
CA ALA A 39 -4.13 0.75 -7.66
C ALA A 39 -3.75 -0.01 -8.94
N ALA A 40 -3.57 0.70 -10.05
CA ALA A 40 -3.15 0.09 -11.32
C ALA A 40 -1.63 0.14 -11.45
N TYR A 41 -0.97 -1.00 -11.22
CA TYR A 41 0.48 -1.18 -11.34
C TYR A 41 0.79 -2.59 -11.86
N ASN A 42 2.06 -2.84 -12.19
CA ASN A 42 2.53 -4.19 -12.53
C ASN A 42 2.95 -4.90 -11.24
N GLN A 43 2.20 -5.93 -10.85
CA GLN A 43 2.44 -6.69 -9.62
C GLN A 43 3.84 -7.32 -9.59
N GLU A 44 4.18 -8.14 -10.60
CA GLU A 44 5.45 -8.86 -10.69
C GLU A 44 6.66 -7.90 -10.62
N ALA A 45 6.60 -6.79 -11.35
CA ALA A 45 7.68 -5.81 -11.36
C ALA A 45 7.83 -5.09 -10.00
N CYS A 46 6.74 -4.86 -9.27
CA CYS A 46 6.81 -4.23 -7.95
C CYS A 46 7.31 -5.22 -6.89
N ASP A 47 6.87 -6.48 -6.98
CA ASP A 47 7.31 -7.53 -6.06
C ASP A 47 8.80 -7.84 -6.23
N GLU A 48 9.27 -7.91 -7.49
CA GLU A 48 10.70 -8.02 -7.79
C GLU A 48 11.49 -6.82 -7.24
N LEU A 49 10.96 -5.60 -7.40
CA LEU A 49 11.60 -4.39 -6.88
C LEU A 49 11.72 -4.40 -5.35
N LEU A 50 10.70 -4.91 -4.64
CA LEU A 50 10.68 -5.02 -3.19
C LEU A 50 11.42 -6.27 -2.67
N GLY A 51 11.73 -7.23 -3.55
CA GLY A 51 12.38 -8.49 -3.20
C GLY A 51 11.47 -9.46 -2.45
N VAL A 52 10.16 -9.37 -2.68
CA VAL A 52 9.15 -10.24 -2.06
C VAL A 52 8.73 -11.35 -3.05
N ASP A 53 8.17 -12.44 -2.52
CA ASP A 53 7.91 -13.66 -3.31
C ASP A 53 6.64 -13.61 -4.16
N GLY A 54 5.72 -12.69 -3.88
CA GLY A 54 4.44 -12.57 -4.61
C GLY A 54 3.36 -13.55 -4.14
N GLU A 55 3.65 -14.41 -3.15
CA GLU A 55 2.74 -15.44 -2.62
C GLU A 55 2.40 -15.18 -1.15
N GLU A 56 3.40 -15.21 -0.27
CA GLU A 56 3.26 -14.94 1.17
C GLU A 56 3.40 -13.45 1.48
N GLU A 57 4.19 -12.73 0.68
CA GLU A 57 4.35 -11.27 0.75
C GLU A 57 4.32 -10.65 -0.65
N PHE A 58 3.49 -9.61 -0.83
CA PHE A 58 3.31 -8.95 -2.12
C PHE A 58 2.86 -7.48 -1.96
N THR A 59 3.14 -6.69 -2.99
CA THR A 59 2.71 -5.29 -3.10
C THR A 59 1.19 -5.20 -3.18
N ILE A 60 0.57 -4.27 -2.45
CA ILE A 60 -0.90 -4.11 -2.42
C ILE A 60 -1.42 -2.85 -3.13
N TYR A 61 -0.65 -1.75 -3.12
CA TYR A 61 -0.85 -0.56 -3.94
C TYR A 61 0.44 0.24 -3.98
N LEU A 62 0.52 1.22 -4.88
CA LEU A 62 1.57 2.24 -4.89
C LEU A 62 1.05 3.61 -4.44
N ALA A 63 1.90 4.47 -3.90
CA ALA A 63 1.58 5.87 -3.64
C ALA A 63 2.71 6.77 -4.15
N ALA A 64 2.40 7.61 -5.12
CA ALA A 64 3.34 8.61 -5.61
C ALA A 64 3.31 9.84 -4.71
N VAL A 65 4.47 10.35 -4.30
CA VAL A 65 4.63 11.56 -3.50
C VAL A 65 5.55 12.55 -4.21
N GLY A 66 5.26 13.85 -4.08
CA GLY A 66 6.05 14.88 -4.75
C GLY A 66 5.93 16.23 -4.06
N LYS A 67 7.02 17.02 -4.12
CA LYS A 67 7.10 18.38 -3.58
C LYS A 67 7.79 19.28 -4.60
N TYR A 68 7.30 20.51 -4.76
CA TYR A 68 7.86 21.53 -5.66
C TYR A 68 8.98 22.32 -4.99
#